data_AF-A0A421AYG6-F1
#
_entry.id   AF-A0A421AYG6-F1
#
_cell.length_a   1.000
_cell.length_b   1.000
_cell.length_c   1.000
_cell.angle_alpha   90.00
_cell.angle_beta   90.00
_cell.angle_gamma   90.00
#
_symmetry.space_group_name_H-M   'P 1'
#
loop_
_entity.id
_entity.type
_entity.pdbx_description
1 polymer ?
#
loop_
_entity_poly.entity_id
_entity_poly.type
_entity_poly.pdbx_seq_one_letter_code
_entity_poly.pdbx_strand_id
1 'polypeptide(L)'
;MSRRLQPAGSLRAYFGWRLRHWRRARGMSQTELGARLGYGDSHLSKVESGDRWPPPDLPDRADRVLDTGGELAALWPLVERERQEGPRQTEPVAPSTPSSPTAPEAMEALLGAYHAVGSQLGGRDLVVPLEHYTRTVVQWQAASTAPGLPRLAARFAQLAGWARFDGADYPTAQFWYTCGLHWATQADDRDLMSRLLARQSSVVGPDFLR
;
A
#
# COMPACT_ATOMS: atom_id res chain seq x y z
N MET A 1 26.12 9.16 -0.57
CA MET A 1 25.78 7.75 -0.31
C MET A 1 24.26 7.60 -0.26
N SER A 2 23.63 7.20 -1.36
CA SER A 2 22.17 7.11 -1.48
C SER A 2 21.69 5.82 -0.82
N ARG A 3 21.23 5.89 0.43
CA ARG A 3 20.55 4.81 1.14
C ARG A 3 19.38 4.37 0.26
N ARG A 4 19.48 3.19 -0.37
CA ARG A 4 18.37 2.54 -1.07
C ARG A 4 17.20 2.53 -0.08
N LEU A 5 16.12 3.22 -0.43
CA LEU A 5 14.87 3.21 0.34
C LEU A 5 14.31 1.80 0.19
N GLN A 6 14.76 0.91 1.07
CA GLN A 6 14.10 -0.35 1.35
C GLN A 6 12.63 -0.02 1.64
N PRO A 7 11.67 -0.79 1.13
CA PRO A 7 10.26 -0.63 1.49
C PRO A 7 10.04 -1.07 2.94
N ALA A 8 10.40 -0.12 3.81
CA ALA A 8 10.11 0.09 5.21
C ALA A 8 10.23 -1.09 6.20
N GLY A 9 11.23 -1.00 7.08
CA GLY A 9 11.28 -1.79 8.32
C GLY A 9 10.41 -1.24 9.47
N SER A 10 9.56 -0.22 9.22
CA SER A 10 8.62 0.38 10.19
C SER A 10 7.48 1.16 9.50
N LEU A 11 6.31 1.31 10.13
CA LEU A 11 5.15 2.02 9.58
C LEU A 11 5.42 3.51 9.35
N ARG A 12 6.23 4.12 10.21
CA ARG A 12 6.73 5.50 10.03
C ARG A 12 7.54 5.66 8.74
N ALA A 13 8.47 4.75 8.47
CA ALA A 13 9.29 4.81 7.26
C ALA A 13 8.45 4.58 6.01
N TYR A 14 7.45 3.71 6.12
CA TYR A 14 6.48 3.45 5.07
C TYR A 14 5.65 4.69 4.72
N PHE A 15 5.11 5.38 5.73
CA PHE A 15 4.37 6.63 5.53
C PHE A 15 5.23 7.67 4.80
N GLY A 16 6.48 7.85 5.22
CA GLY A 16 7.42 8.76 4.56
C GLY A 16 7.65 8.42 3.08
N TRP A 17 7.79 7.12 2.77
CA TRP A 17 7.93 6.66 1.40
C TRP A 17 6.69 6.97 0.53
N ARG A 18 5.48 6.84 1.08
CA ARG A 18 4.23 7.20 0.38
C ARG A 18 4.08 8.68 0.14
N LEU A 19 4.35 9.49 1.16
CA LEU A 19 4.34 10.94 1.03
C LEU A 19 5.27 11.39 -0.10
N ARG A 20 6.48 10.81 -0.15
CA ARG A 20 7.46 11.06 -1.22
C ARG A 20 6.99 10.59 -2.59
N HIS A 21 6.34 9.43 -2.66
CA HIS A 21 5.78 8.89 -3.90
C HIS A 21 4.74 9.85 -4.49
N TRP A 22 3.73 10.25 -3.70
CA TRP A 22 2.69 11.17 -4.14
C TRP A 22 3.23 12.55 -4.48
N ARG A 23 4.16 13.07 -3.69
CA ARG A 23 4.84 14.33 -4.00
C ARG A 23 5.49 14.30 -5.39
N ARG A 24 6.18 13.21 -5.71
CA ARG A 24 6.84 13.02 -7.01
C ARG A 24 5.85 12.80 -8.14
N ALA A 25 4.77 12.06 -7.90
CA ALA A 25 3.69 11.89 -8.87
C ALA A 25 3.07 13.25 -9.25
N ARG A 26 3.02 14.20 -8.31
CA ARG A 26 2.57 15.58 -8.55
C ARG A 26 3.66 16.55 -8.99
N GLY A 27 4.85 16.05 -9.32
CA GLY A 27 5.97 16.87 -9.79
C GLY A 27 6.51 17.90 -8.79
N MET A 28 6.16 17.78 -7.50
CA MET A 28 6.54 18.76 -6.49
C MET A 28 7.92 18.46 -5.89
N SER A 29 8.70 19.49 -5.62
CA SER A 29 9.89 19.43 -4.76
C SER A 29 9.50 19.38 -3.27
N GLN A 30 10.44 19.00 -2.40
CA GLN A 30 10.21 19.02 -0.95
C GLN A 30 9.93 20.43 -0.44
N THR A 31 10.61 21.44 -1.00
CA THR A 31 10.39 22.85 -0.66
C THR A 31 8.98 23.30 -1.02
N GLU A 32 8.50 22.96 -2.21
CA GLU A 32 7.14 23.31 -2.65
C GLU A 32 6.05 22.64 -1.82
N LEU A 33 6.17 21.32 -1.58
CA LEU A 33 5.21 20.61 -0.74
C LEU A 33 5.27 21.13 0.70
N GLY A 34 6.47 21.38 1.23
CA GLY A 34 6.67 21.97 2.55
C GLY A 34 5.93 23.30 2.68
N ALA A 35 6.12 24.22 1.73
CA ALA A 35 5.44 25.52 1.73
C ALA A 35 3.90 25.37 1.73
N ARG A 36 3.35 24.47 0.91
CA ARG A 36 1.90 24.20 0.86
C ARG A 36 1.37 23.56 2.15
N LEU A 37 2.19 22.76 2.83
CA LEU A 37 1.87 22.14 4.11
C LEU A 37 2.31 22.98 5.32
N GLY A 38 2.86 24.18 5.14
CA GLY A 38 3.37 25.00 6.25
C GLY A 38 4.51 24.36 7.04
N TYR A 39 5.30 23.48 6.41
CA TYR A 39 6.49 22.87 7.01
C TYR A 39 7.75 23.27 6.22
N GLY A 40 8.89 23.32 6.90
CA GLY A 40 10.18 23.47 6.22
C GLY A 40 10.56 22.23 5.41
N ASP A 41 11.35 22.42 4.36
CA ASP A 41 11.90 21.36 3.50
C ASP A 41 12.68 20.29 4.30
N SER A 42 13.47 20.70 5.28
CA SER A 42 14.21 19.82 6.19
C SER A 42 13.27 18.97 7.07
N HIS A 43 12.13 19.52 7.48
CA HIS A 43 11.11 18.77 8.22
C HIS A 43 10.53 17.68 7.31
N LEU A 44 10.05 18.09 6.14
CA LEU A 44 9.43 17.18 5.18
C LEU A 44 10.40 16.07 4.75
N SER A 45 11.67 16.39 4.52
CA SER A 45 12.70 15.42 4.16
C SER A 45 12.92 14.35 5.24
N LYS A 46 12.89 14.73 6.52
CA LYS A 46 13.01 13.78 7.64
C LYS A 46 11.77 12.91 7.80
N VAL A 47 10.58 13.46 7.52
CA VAL A 47 9.34 12.67 7.48
C VAL A 47 9.38 11.68 6.33
N GLU A 48 9.74 12.12 5.12
CA GLU A 48 9.86 11.26 3.93
C GLU A 48 10.89 10.15 4.07
N SER A 49 11.93 10.36 4.87
CA SER A 49 12.98 9.37 5.13
C SER A 49 12.66 8.45 6.31
N GLY A 50 11.58 8.71 7.05
CA GLY A 50 11.21 7.95 8.24
C GLY A 50 12.09 8.27 9.47
N ASP A 51 12.85 9.35 9.44
CA ASP A 51 13.70 9.79 10.56
C ASP A 51 12.93 10.65 11.57
N ARG A 52 11.76 11.18 11.16
CA ARG A 52 10.86 11.97 11.99
C ARG A 52 9.43 11.43 11.88
N TRP A 53 8.73 11.39 13.01
CA TRP A 53 7.31 11.08 13.06
C TRP A 53 6.51 12.15 12.30
N PRO A 54 5.55 11.76 11.44
CA PRO A 54 4.60 12.70 10.88
C PRO A 54 3.80 13.35 12.03
N PRO A 55 3.57 14.67 12.01
CA PRO A 55 2.66 15.29 12.96
C PRO A 55 1.20 14.91 12.64
N PRO A 56 0.28 14.93 13.63
CA PRO A 56 -1.08 14.42 13.47
C PRO A 56 -1.93 15.09 12.39
N ASP A 57 -1.65 16.35 12.07
CA ASP A 57 -2.38 17.10 11.04
C ASP A 57 -1.82 16.89 9.62
N LEU A 58 -0.60 16.36 9.49
CA LEU A 58 0.07 16.20 8.20
C LEU A 58 -0.68 15.26 7.25
N PRO A 59 -1.18 14.07 7.65
CA PRO A 59 -1.84 13.14 6.74
C PRO A 59 -3.01 13.77 5.97
N ASP A 60 -3.99 14.35 6.67
CA ASP A 60 -5.18 14.95 6.05
C ASP A 60 -4.83 16.17 5.17
N ARG A 61 -3.79 16.91 5.53
CA ARG A 61 -3.33 18.07 4.77
C ARG A 61 -2.55 17.65 3.53
N ALA A 62 -1.70 16.65 3.66
CA ALA A 62 -0.96 16.05 2.56
C ALA A 62 -1.93 15.43 1.55
N ASP A 63 -2.98 14.75 2.03
CA ASP A 63 -4.01 14.19 1.16
C ASP A 63 -4.74 15.27 0.35
N ARG A 64 -5.03 16.43 0.95
CA ARG A 64 -5.64 17.56 0.23
C ARG A 64 -4.70 18.22 -0.77
N VAL A 65 -3.43 18.40 -0.41
CA VAL A 65 -2.45 19.11 -1.26
C VAL A 65 -1.96 18.24 -2.41
N LEU A 66 -1.77 16.95 -2.14
CA LEU A 66 -1.29 15.97 -3.11
C LEU A 66 -2.44 15.20 -3.77
N ASP A 67 -3.68 15.45 -3.34
CA ASP A 67 -4.90 14.82 -3.85
C ASP A 67 -4.73 13.30 -3.99
N THR A 68 -4.37 12.68 -2.87
CA THR A 68 -4.11 11.24 -2.75
C THR A 68 -5.39 10.42 -2.55
N GLY A 69 -6.55 11.08 -2.55
CA GLY A 69 -7.84 10.49 -2.21
C GLY A 69 -8.01 10.03 -0.76
N GLY A 70 -7.10 10.37 0.16
CA GLY A 70 -7.23 9.98 1.58
C GLY A 70 -6.31 8.84 2.02
N GLU A 71 -5.36 8.43 1.17
CA GLU A 71 -4.48 7.31 1.46
C GLU A 71 -3.58 7.55 2.68
N LEU A 72 -3.01 8.75 2.83
CA LEU A 72 -2.10 9.03 3.95
C LEU A 72 -2.88 9.12 5.26
N ALA A 73 -4.09 9.67 5.25
CA ALA A 73 -5.00 9.68 6.38
C ALA A 73 -5.41 8.25 6.79
N ALA A 74 -5.68 7.37 5.83
CA ALA A 74 -5.99 5.97 6.12
C ALA A 74 -4.80 5.21 6.74
N LEU A 75 -3.56 5.59 6.39
CA LEU A 75 -2.35 5.06 7.02
C LEU A 75 -2.11 5.56 8.44
N TRP A 76 -2.58 6.76 8.77
CA TRP A 76 -2.24 7.45 9.99
C TRP A 76 -2.56 6.70 11.29
N PRO A 77 -3.73 6.06 11.48
CA PRO A 77 -4.04 5.32 12.70
C PRO A 77 -3.02 4.23 13.04
N LEU A 78 -2.39 3.64 12.03
CA LEU A 78 -1.39 2.59 12.18
C LEU A 78 -0.04 3.18 12.63
N VAL A 79 0.35 4.30 12.00
CA VAL A 79 1.59 5.02 12.31
C VAL A 79 1.53 5.63 13.72
N GLU A 80 0.39 6.19 14.10
CA GLU A 80 0.18 6.76 15.42
C GLU A 80 0.18 5.67 16.51
N ARG A 81 -0.35 4.48 16.21
CA ARG A 81 -0.22 3.33 17.13
C ARG A 81 1.24 2.92 17.33
N GLU A 82 2.00 2.82 16.24
CA GLU A 82 3.45 2.53 16.30
C GLU A 82 4.20 3.59 17.12
N ARG A 83 3.81 4.86 17.01
CA ARG A 83 4.38 5.97 17.79
C ARG A 83 4.12 5.83 19.29
N GLN A 84 2.90 5.44 19.66
CA GLN A 84 2.48 5.30 21.05
C GLN A 84 3.11 4.09 21.74
N GLU A 85 3.41 3.03 20.99
CA GLU A 85 4.05 1.82 21.53
C GLU A 85 5.56 1.97 21.80
N GLY A 86 6.20 3.02 21.27
CA GLY A 86 7.61 3.33 21.50
C GLY A 86 8.59 2.22 21.04
N PRO A 87 9.92 2.43 21.17
CA PRO A 87 10.90 1.38 20.94
C PRO A 87 10.80 0.35 22.08
N ARG A 88 10.13 -0.78 21.84
CA ARG A 88 10.15 -1.94 22.74
C ARG A 88 11.60 -2.40 22.92
N GLN A 89 12.17 -2.15 24.10
CA GLN A 89 13.37 -2.86 24.56
C GLN A 89 13.01 -4.34 24.68
N THR A 90 13.83 -5.19 24.07
CA THR A 90 13.71 -6.64 24.13
C THR A 90 13.96 -7.13 25.56
N GLU A 91 12.92 -7.19 26.38
CA GLU A 91 12.89 -8.07 27.55
C GLU A 91 11.91 -9.22 27.31
N PRO A 92 12.28 -10.46 27.69
CA PRO A 92 11.47 -11.63 27.45
C PRO A 92 10.35 -11.72 28.48
N VAL A 93 9.12 -11.32 28.12
CA VAL A 93 7.91 -11.61 28.91
C VAL A 93 6.76 -12.10 28.03
N ALA A 94 6.06 -13.09 28.58
CA ALA A 94 5.11 -14.07 28.06
C ALA A 94 3.79 -13.49 27.44
N PRO A 95 2.93 -14.34 26.84
CA PRO A 95 1.90 -13.90 25.89
C PRO A 95 0.62 -13.42 26.58
N SER A 96 0.06 -12.28 26.14
CA SER A 96 -1.34 -12.12 25.70
C SER A 96 -1.75 -10.65 25.45
N THR A 97 -2.13 -10.38 24.18
CA THR A 97 -3.04 -9.33 23.63
C THR A 97 -2.56 -7.89 23.40
N PRO A 98 -3.10 -7.21 22.36
CA PRO A 98 -2.58 -7.25 20.99
C PRO A 98 -1.75 -6.01 20.66
N SER A 99 -0.66 -6.28 19.97
CA SER A 99 0.38 -5.35 19.53
C SER A 99 -0.11 -4.41 18.44
N SER A 100 0.73 -3.42 18.12
CA SER A 100 0.71 -2.65 16.87
C SER A 100 0.29 -3.50 15.68
N PRO A 101 -0.41 -2.91 14.70
CA PRO A 101 -0.88 -3.70 13.58
C PRO A 101 0.31 -4.41 12.99
N THR A 102 0.24 -5.73 12.96
CA THR A 102 1.29 -6.53 12.33
C THR A 102 1.46 -6.03 10.88
N ALA A 103 2.63 -6.22 10.27
CA ALA A 103 2.85 -5.79 8.90
C ALA A 103 1.73 -6.25 7.91
N PRO A 104 1.12 -7.45 8.08
CA PRO A 104 -0.10 -7.86 7.37
C PRO A 104 -1.35 -7.00 7.66
N GLU A 105 -1.62 -6.61 8.91
CA GLU A 105 -2.78 -5.77 9.26
C GLU A 105 -2.66 -4.36 8.69
N ALA A 106 -1.45 -3.79 8.69
CA ALA A 106 -1.21 -2.50 8.06
C ALA A 106 -1.44 -2.56 6.55
N MET A 107 -1.02 -3.65 5.93
CA MET A 107 -1.19 -3.93 4.52
C MET A 107 -2.67 -4.18 4.16
N GLU A 108 -3.44 -4.78 5.05
CA GLU A 108 -4.90 -4.91 4.93
C GLU A 108 -5.62 -3.55 4.98
N ALA A 109 -5.25 -2.69 5.92
CA ALA A 109 -5.81 -1.34 6.02
C ALA A 109 -5.49 -0.49 4.77
N LEU A 110 -4.27 -0.60 4.24
CA LEU A 110 -3.87 -0.01 2.97
C LEU A 110 -4.71 -0.51 1.79
N LEU A 111 -4.98 -1.81 1.75
CA LEU A 111 -5.83 -2.38 0.72
C LEU A 111 -7.25 -1.81 0.78
N GLY A 112 -7.78 -1.63 1.99
CA GLY A 112 -9.05 -0.93 2.21
C GLY A 112 -9.02 0.52 1.69
N ALA A 113 -7.94 1.25 1.99
CA ALA A 113 -7.75 2.62 1.52
C ALA A 113 -7.71 2.71 -0.02
N TYR A 114 -6.89 1.87 -0.68
CA TYR A 114 -6.82 1.85 -2.14
C TYR A 114 -8.14 1.45 -2.80
N HIS A 115 -8.91 0.56 -2.17
CA HIS A 115 -10.23 0.22 -2.67
C HIS A 115 -11.20 1.41 -2.62
N ALA A 116 -11.17 2.19 -1.53
CA ALA A 116 -11.99 3.39 -1.40
C ALA A 116 -11.60 4.47 -2.41
N VAL A 117 -10.30 4.68 -2.59
CA VAL A 117 -9.73 5.75 -3.42
C VAL A 117 -9.75 5.44 -4.92
N GLY A 118 -9.76 4.16 -5.30
CA GLY A 118 -9.71 3.76 -6.71
C GLY A 118 -10.81 4.36 -7.59
N SER A 119 -11.96 4.71 -7.01
CA SER A 119 -13.05 5.40 -7.71
C SER A 119 -12.75 6.87 -8.06
N GLN A 120 -11.79 7.51 -7.39
CA GLN A 120 -11.48 8.93 -7.52
C GLN A 120 -10.24 9.20 -8.37
N LEU A 121 -9.18 8.38 -8.21
CA LEU A 121 -7.89 8.59 -8.89
C LEU A 121 -7.76 7.84 -10.22
N GLY A 122 -8.63 6.87 -10.47
CA GLY A 122 -8.42 5.89 -11.54
C GLY A 122 -7.28 4.92 -11.22
N GLY A 123 -7.28 3.79 -11.88
CA GLY A 123 -6.35 2.69 -11.61
C GLY A 123 -4.91 2.98 -12.01
N ARG A 124 -4.67 3.83 -13.02
CA ARG A 124 -3.31 4.14 -13.51
C ARG A 124 -2.38 4.67 -12.44
N ASP A 125 -2.87 5.58 -11.59
CA ASP A 125 -2.08 6.19 -10.52
C ASP A 125 -1.78 5.21 -9.38
N LEU A 126 -2.52 4.11 -9.31
CA LEU A 126 -2.39 3.08 -8.28
C LEU A 126 -1.50 1.90 -8.70
N VAL A 127 -1.13 1.78 -9.98
CA VAL A 127 -0.33 0.65 -10.50
C VAL A 127 0.99 0.48 -9.74
N VAL A 128 1.80 1.55 -9.66
CA VAL A 128 3.14 1.51 -9.06
C VAL A 128 3.09 1.09 -7.57
N PRO A 129 2.23 1.70 -6.71
CA PRO A 129 2.09 1.22 -5.33
C PRO A 129 1.65 -0.23 -5.24
N LEU A 130 0.61 -0.63 -5.99
CA LEU A 130 0.00 -1.94 -5.84
C LEU A 130 0.95 -3.06 -6.26
N GLU A 131 1.65 -2.91 -7.39
CA GLU A 131 2.65 -3.90 -7.81
C GLU A 131 3.82 -4.00 -6.83
N HIS A 132 4.21 -2.87 -6.22
CA HIS A 132 5.23 -2.83 -5.21
C HIS A 132 4.82 -3.65 -3.97
N TYR A 133 3.59 -3.48 -3.45
CA TYR A 133 3.14 -4.26 -2.29
C TYR A 133 2.89 -5.73 -2.60
N THR A 134 2.37 -6.05 -3.78
CA THR A 134 2.23 -7.46 -4.18
C THR A 134 3.58 -8.15 -4.11
N ARG A 135 4.65 -7.51 -4.61
CA ARG A 135 6.01 -8.05 -4.53
C ARG A 135 6.49 -8.18 -3.07
N THR A 136 6.23 -7.20 -2.22
CA THR A 136 6.63 -7.23 -0.80
C THR A 136 5.93 -8.38 -0.06
N VAL A 137 4.62 -8.56 -0.24
CA VAL A 137 3.87 -9.66 0.41
C VAL A 137 4.37 -11.03 -0.09
N VAL A 138 4.69 -11.15 -1.38
CA VAL A 138 5.27 -12.39 -1.94
C VAL A 138 6.67 -12.67 -1.36
N GLN A 139 7.50 -11.66 -1.16
CA GLN A 139 8.78 -11.82 -0.49
C GLN A 139 8.61 -12.30 0.95
N TRP A 140 7.59 -11.81 1.66
CA TRP A 140 7.27 -12.29 3.00
C TRP A 140 6.80 -13.74 3.00
N GLN A 141 6.01 -14.17 2.01
CA GLN A 141 5.62 -15.58 1.87
C GLN A 141 6.82 -16.50 1.66
N ALA A 142 7.83 -16.06 0.92
CA ALA A 142 9.05 -16.84 0.73
C ALA A 142 9.88 -16.95 2.03
N ALA A 143 9.76 -15.97 2.93
CA ALA A 143 10.50 -15.91 4.19
C ALA A 143 9.70 -16.42 5.41
N SER A 144 8.38 -16.59 5.30
CA SER A 144 7.48 -16.88 6.40
C SER A 144 6.25 -17.65 5.95
N THR A 145 5.83 -18.63 6.77
CA THR A 145 4.57 -19.37 6.61
C THR A 145 3.43 -18.77 7.43
N ALA A 146 3.53 -17.49 7.81
CA ALA A 146 2.52 -16.84 8.62
C ALA A 146 1.12 -16.95 7.99
N PRO A 147 0.09 -17.32 8.79
CA PRO A 147 -1.25 -17.50 8.29
C PRO A 147 -1.79 -16.18 7.71
N GLY A 148 -2.50 -16.25 6.59
CA GLY A 148 -3.13 -15.09 5.95
C GLY A 148 -2.28 -14.35 4.91
N LEU A 149 -0.97 -14.60 4.81
CA LEU A 149 -0.14 -14.01 3.74
C LEU A 149 -0.61 -14.37 2.32
N PRO A 150 -1.07 -15.61 2.03
CA PRO A 150 -1.68 -15.94 0.74
C PRO A 150 -2.92 -15.11 0.43
N ARG A 151 -3.83 -14.94 1.42
CA ARG A 151 -5.02 -14.11 1.26
C ARG A 151 -4.65 -12.66 0.97
N LEU A 152 -3.69 -12.12 1.70
CA LEU A 152 -3.22 -10.75 1.50
C LEU A 152 -2.62 -10.54 0.11
N ALA A 153 -1.74 -11.45 -0.34
CA ALA A 153 -1.16 -11.38 -1.69
C ALA A 153 -2.23 -11.46 -2.77
N ALA A 154 -3.23 -12.34 -2.60
CA ALA A 154 -4.33 -12.48 -3.53
C ALA A 154 -5.14 -11.19 -3.68
N ARG A 155 -5.40 -10.50 -2.56
CA ARG A 155 -6.15 -9.23 -2.57
C ARG A 155 -5.34 -8.10 -3.20
N PHE A 156 -4.03 -8.02 -2.95
CA PHE A 156 -3.16 -7.04 -3.64
C PHE A 156 -3.06 -7.30 -5.13
N ALA A 157 -2.97 -8.56 -5.53
CA ALA A 157 -2.98 -8.96 -6.93
C ALA A 157 -4.30 -8.60 -7.63
N GLN A 158 -5.43 -8.80 -6.96
CA GLN A 158 -6.75 -8.36 -7.46
C GLN A 158 -6.75 -6.86 -7.74
N LEU A 159 -6.22 -6.06 -6.82
CA LEU A 159 -6.24 -4.61 -6.94
C LEU A 159 -5.24 -4.10 -7.99
N ALA A 160 -4.05 -4.70 -8.07
CA ALA A 160 -3.06 -4.43 -9.13
C ALA A 160 -3.65 -4.79 -10.51
N GLY A 161 -4.38 -5.90 -10.60
CA GLY A 161 -5.08 -6.28 -11.82
C GLY A 161 -6.16 -5.27 -12.22
N TRP A 162 -6.99 -4.82 -11.28
CA TRP A 162 -7.96 -3.74 -11.52
C TRP A 162 -7.28 -2.44 -11.96
N ALA A 163 -6.17 -2.05 -11.33
CA ALA A 163 -5.44 -0.85 -11.66
C ALA A 163 -4.91 -0.86 -13.12
N ARG A 164 -4.40 -2.02 -13.55
CA ARG A 164 -3.97 -2.25 -14.95
C ARG A 164 -5.14 -2.28 -15.92
N PHE A 165 -6.25 -2.93 -15.55
CA PHE A 165 -7.47 -2.99 -16.36
C PHE A 165 -8.04 -1.60 -16.64
N ASP A 166 -8.18 -0.78 -15.61
CA ASP A 166 -8.65 0.61 -15.71
C ASP A 166 -7.69 1.46 -16.57
N GLY A 167 -6.38 1.16 -16.49
CA GLY A 167 -5.37 1.73 -17.36
C GLY A 167 -5.33 1.21 -18.80
N ALA A 168 -6.27 0.33 -19.20
CA ALA A 168 -6.33 -0.37 -20.49
C ALA A 168 -5.12 -1.29 -20.80
N ASP A 169 -4.39 -1.73 -19.76
CA ASP A 169 -3.31 -2.71 -19.85
C ASP A 169 -3.87 -4.11 -19.53
N TYR A 170 -4.71 -4.61 -20.44
CA TYR A 170 -5.43 -5.88 -20.29
C TYR A 170 -4.53 -7.12 -20.11
N PRO A 171 -3.40 -7.28 -20.84
CA PRO A 171 -2.51 -8.42 -20.64
C PRO A 171 -1.90 -8.45 -19.23
N THR A 172 -1.44 -7.30 -18.71
CA THR A 172 -0.87 -7.23 -17.37
C THR A 172 -1.95 -7.38 -16.29
N ALA A 173 -3.17 -6.89 -16.55
CA ALA A 173 -4.31 -7.14 -15.67
C ALA A 173 -4.61 -8.65 -15.54
N GLN A 174 -4.64 -9.38 -16.66
CA GLN A 174 -4.87 -10.82 -16.68
C GLN A 174 -3.78 -11.62 -15.95
N PHE A 175 -2.52 -11.19 -16.09
CA PHE A 175 -1.40 -11.75 -15.32
C PHE A 175 -1.67 -11.63 -13.82
N TRP A 176 -2.00 -10.43 -13.33
CA TRP A 176 -2.26 -10.20 -11.92
C TRP A 176 -3.49 -10.95 -11.39
N TYR A 177 -4.56 -11.08 -12.18
CA TYR A 177 -5.71 -11.89 -11.79
C TYR A 177 -5.37 -13.38 -11.68
N THR A 178 -4.54 -13.90 -12.56
CA THR A 178 -4.05 -15.30 -12.50
C THR A 178 -3.21 -15.53 -11.24
N CYS A 179 -2.27 -14.63 -10.92
CA CYS A 179 -1.50 -14.69 -9.69
C CYS A 179 -2.40 -14.62 -8.45
N GLY A 180 -3.40 -13.72 -8.47
CA GLY A 180 -4.38 -13.60 -7.41
C GLY A 180 -5.16 -14.89 -7.17
N LEU A 181 -5.57 -15.59 -8.23
CA LEU A 181 -6.32 -16.83 -8.14
C LEU A 181 -5.49 -17.96 -7.52
N HIS A 182 -4.21 -18.04 -7.89
CA HIS A 182 -3.27 -18.98 -7.30
C HIS A 182 -3.12 -18.76 -5.78
N TRP A 183 -2.94 -17.51 -5.33
CA TRP A 183 -2.83 -17.22 -3.90
C TRP A 183 -4.16 -17.33 -3.14
N ALA A 184 -5.30 -17.02 -3.77
CA ALA A 184 -6.62 -17.24 -3.19
C ALA A 184 -6.90 -18.74 -2.98
N THR A 185 -6.43 -19.58 -3.91
CA THR A 185 -6.51 -21.05 -3.78
C THR A 185 -5.67 -21.54 -2.62
N GLN A 186 -4.44 -21.04 -2.46
CA GLN A 186 -3.59 -21.36 -1.29
C GLN A 186 -4.22 -20.92 0.04
N ALA A 187 -5.03 -19.86 0.02
CA ALA A 187 -5.74 -19.34 1.19
C ALA A 187 -7.11 -20.00 1.46
N ASP A 188 -7.55 -20.91 0.58
CA ASP A 188 -8.92 -21.46 0.52
C ASP A 188 -10.01 -20.36 0.58
N ASP A 189 -9.78 -19.24 -0.11
CA ASP A 189 -10.68 -18.07 -0.13
C ASP A 189 -11.60 -18.09 -1.35
N ARG A 190 -12.70 -18.85 -1.23
CA ARG A 190 -13.65 -19.09 -2.33
C ARG A 190 -14.32 -17.82 -2.85
N ASP A 191 -14.62 -16.86 -1.97
CA ASP A 191 -15.24 -15.60 -2.35
C ASP A 191 -14.30 -14.73 -3.19
N LEU A 192 -13.02 -14.70 -2.84
CA LEU A 192 -12.02 -14.00 -3.63
C LEU A 192 -11.75 -14.70 -4.97
N MET A 193 -11.71 -16.04 -4.99
CA MET A 193 -11.59 -16.83 -6.23
C MET A 193 -12.73 -16.52 -7.20
N SER A 194 -13.98 -16.52 -6.73
CA SER A 194 -15.17 -16.16 -7.51
C SER A 194 -15.04 -14.79 -8.16
N ARG A 195 -14.67 -13.76 -7.37
CA ARG A 195 -14.51 -12.39 -7.87
C ARG A 195 -13.38 -12.25 -8.89
N LEU A 196 -12.28 -12.97 -8.72
CA LEU A 196 -11.15 -12.96 -9.65
C LEU A 196 -11.51 -13.63 -10.98
N LEU A 197 -12.20 -14.77 -10.96
CA LEU A 197 -12.70 -15.43 -12.17
C LEU A 197 -13.67 -14.53 -12.95
N ALA A 198 -14.59 -13.86 -12.25
CA ALA A 198 -15.48 -12.88 -12.86
C ALA A 198 -14.70 -11.73 -13.55
N ARG A 199 -13.58 -11.29 -12.96
CA ARG A 199 -12.70 -10.26 -13.55
C ARG A 199 -11.95 -10.76 -14.77
N GLN A 200 -11.41 -11.98 -14.76
CA GLN A 200 -10.77 -12.57 -15.94
C GLN A 200 -11.75 -12.66 -17.12
N SER A 201 -13.02 -13.02 -16.87
CA SER A 201 -14.04 -13.06 -17.92
C SER A 201 -14.32 -11.66 -18.52
N SER A 202 -14.24 -10.59 -17.72
CA SER A 202 -14.45 -9.23 -18.20
C SER A 202 -13.30 -8.66 -19.04
N VAL A 203 -12.08 -9.22 -18.91
CA VAL A 203 -10.91 -8.81 -19.72
C VAL A 203 -10.96 -9.39 -21.14
N VAL A 204 -11.71 -10.48 -21.34
CA VAL A 204 -11.76 -11.25 -22.60
C VAL A 204 -12.99 -10.88 -23.48
N GLY A 205 -13.67 -9.76 -23.19
CA GLY A 205 -14.81 -9.26 -23.99
C GLY A 205 -14.46 -8.76 -25.41
N PRO A 206 -15.46 -8.56 -26.29
CA PRO A 206 -15.65 -9.21 -27.61
C PRO A 206 -14.65 -8.91 -28.73
N ASP A 207 -13.59 -8.15 -28.51
CA ASP A 207 -12.68 -7.70 -29.57
C ASP A 207 -11.70 -8.80 -30.06
N PHE A 208 -11.74 -9.99 -29.47
CA PHE A 208 -10.96 -11.17 -29.88
C PHE A 208 -11.69 -12.11 -30.86
N LEU A 209 -12.90 -11.76 -31.33
CA LEU A 209 -13.68 -12.56 -32.30
C LEU A 209 -13.86 -11.86 -33.66
N ARG A 210 -12.87 -11.09 -34.12
CA ARG A 210 -12.84 -10.56 -35.49
C ARG A 210 -11.52 -10.86 -36.19
#